data_AF-A0A9P6C2U8-F1
#
_entry.id   AF-A0A9P6C2U8-F1
#
_cell.length_a   1.000
_cell.length_b   1.000
_cell.length_c   1.000
_cell.angle_alpha   90.00
_cell.angle_beta   90.00
_cell.angle_gamma   90.00
#
_symmetry.space_group_name_H-M   'P 1'
#
loop_
_entity.id
_entity.type
_entity.pdbx_description
1 polymer ?
#
loop_
_entity_poly.entity_id
_entity_poly.type
_entity_poly.pdbx_seq_one_letter_code
_entity_poly.pdbx_strand_id
1 'polypeptide(L)'
;MHTFKVLLVVAASFIGNALANNGDATWFFPGLGSCGIQNTQADFIVALNPNDFGGKAACGRNIRVNFQGRSVNVQVVDLVFTWQINPNGSN
;
A
#
# COMPACT_ATOMS: atom_id res chain seq x y z
N MET A 1 2.60 8.26 -54.58
CA MET A 1 3.72 7.91 -53.67
C MET A 1 3.76 8.97 -52.56
N HIS A 2 3.08 8.75 -51.44
CA HIS A 2 3.14 9.66 -50.28
C HIS A 2 3.91 8.94 -49.17
N THR A 3 5.08 9.49 -48.87
CA THR A 3 6.05 8.98 -47.91
C THR A 3 5.46 9.03 -46.50
N PHE A 4 5.06 7.86 -46.00
CA PHE A 4 4.72 7.62 -44.59
C PHE A 4 5.96 7.91 -43.75
N LYS A 5 6.04 9.13 -43.22
CA LYS A 5 6.97 9.49 -42.16
C LYS A 5 6.61 8.66 -40.93
N VAL A 6 7.35 7.58 -40.72
CA VAL A 6 7.35 6.79 -39.50
C VAL A 6 7.69 7.74 -38.36
N LEU A 7 6.65 8.18 -37.64
CA LEU A 7 6.77 8.93 -36.41
C LEU A 7 7.31 7.96 -35.36
N LEU A 8 8.59 8.13 -35.03
CA LEU A 8 9.32 7.42 -33.99
C LEU A 8 8.69 7.78 -32.63
N VAL A 9 7.61 7.10 -32.24
CA VAL A 9 7.13 7.14 -30.86
C VAL A 9 8.05 6.21 -30.07
N VAL A 10 9.17 6.74 -29.59
CA VAL A 10 9.93 6.13 -28.50
C VAL A 10 9.07 6.30 -27.25
N ALA A 11 8.07 5.44 -27.09
CA ALA A 11 7.43 5.26 -25.80
C ALA A 11 8.49 4.59 -24.90
N ALA A 12 9.35 5.41 -24.29
CA ALA A 12 10.14 4.98 -23.16
C ALA A 12 9.14 4.68 -22.04
N SER A 13 8.64 3.45 -22.01
CA SER A 13 7.84 2.94 -20.91
C SER A 13 8.72 2.99 -19.67
N PHE A 14 8.49 3.99 -18.82
CA PHE A 14 9.06 4.04 -17.48
C PHE A 14 8.46 2.86 -16.71
N ILE A 15 9.07 1.68 -16.82
CA ILE A 15 8.77 0.55 -15.95
C ILE A 15 9.37 0.92 -14.60
N GLY A 16 8.63 1.71 -13.82
CA GLY A 16 8.96 1.99 -12.44
C GLY A 16 8.90 0.67 -11.68
N ASN A 17 10.06 0.18 -11.23
CA ASN A 17 10.12 -0.95 -10.31
C ASN A 17 9.44 -0.52 -9.01
N ALA A 18 8.21 -0.97 -8.78
CA ALA A 18 7.57 -0.84 -7.48
C ALA A 18 8.21 -1.86 -6.54
N LEU A 19 8.78 -1.39 -5.43
CA LEU A 19 9.14 -2.28 -4.34
C LEU A 19 7.86 -2.90 -3.79
N ALA A 20 7.75 -4.22 -3.87
CA ALA A 20 6.62 -4.99 -3.37
C ALA A 20 7.09 -5.83 -2.20
N ASN A 21 6.43 -5.65 -1.05
CA ASN A 21 6.64 -6.47 0.13
C ASN A 21 5.56 -7.56 0.17
N ASN A 22 5.96 -8.75 0.63
CA ASN A 22 5.05 -9.86 0.89
C ASN A 22 4.93 -10.07 2.39
N GLY A 23 3.75 -10.46 2.84
CA GLY A 23 3.50 -10.77 4.24
C GLY A 23 2.04 -11.14 4.45
N ASP A 24 1.70 -11.36 5.72
CA ASP A 24 0.35 -11.67 6.15
C ASP A 24 -0.44 -10.39 6.43
N ALA A 25 -1.75 -10.47 6.23
CA ALA A 25 -2.67 -9.39 6.53
C ALA A 25 -3.80 -9.87 7.44
N THR A 26 -4.15 -9.04 8.42
CA THR A 26 -5.30 -9.22 9.31
C THR A 26 -6.22 -8.00 9.20
N TRP A 27 -7.22 -7.89 10.08
CA TRP A 27 -8.18 -6.78 10.09
C TRP A 27 -8.25 -6.14 11.47
N PHE A 28 -8.71 -4.89 11.53
CA PHE A 28 -8.91 -4.15 12.76
C PHE A 28 -10.12 -3.22 12.65
N PHE A 29 -10.67 -2.80 13.78
CA PHE A 29 -11.68 -1.73 13.81
C PHE A 29 -10.99 -0.36 13.84
N PRO A 30 -11.34 0.55 12.92
CA PRO A 30 -10.73 1.87 12.84
C PRO A 30 -11.14 2.79 14.00
N GLY A 31 -10.29 3.78 14.25
CA GLY A 31 -10.48 4.82 15.26
C GLY A 31 -9.47 5.94 15.04
N LEU A 32 -8.89 6.48 16.12
CA LEU A 32 -7.77 7.42 16.04
C LEU A 32 -6.47 6.64 15.83
N GLY A 33 -5.96 6.65 14.60
CA GLY A 33 -4.73 5.94 14.24
C GLY A 33 -3.46 6.66 14.68
N SER A 34 -2.33 5.96 14.63
CA SER A 34 -1.00 6.48 14.93
C SER A 34 -0.56 7.63 14.02
N CYS A 35 -1.18 7.80 12.85
CA CYS A 35 -0.99 8.99 12.01
C CYS A 35 -1.75 10.24 12.53
N GLY A 36 -2.57 10.11 13.57
CA GLY A 36 -3.34 11.21 14.17
C GLY A 36 -4.63 11.55 13.43
N ILE A 37 -5.10 10.65 12.58
CA ILE A 37 -6.34 10.82 11.80
C ILE A 37 -7.39 9.86 12.35
N GLN A 38 -8.61 10.37 12.50
CA GLN A 38 -9.77 9.57 12.85
C GLN A 38 -10.33 8.93 11.57
N ASN A 39 -10.41 7.61 11.54
CA ASN A 39 -10.99 6.86 10.43
C ASN A 39 -12.20 6.05 10.87
N THR A 40 -12.99 5.62 9.89
CA THR A 40 -14.22 4.83 10.05
C THR A 40 -14.16 3.56 9.22
N GLN A 41 -15.10 2.63 9.46
CA GLN A 41 -15.16 1.35 8.73
C GLN A 41 -15.45 1.49 7.23
N ALA A 42 -15.87 2.68 6.78
CA ALA A 42 -16.08 2.96 5.36
C ALA A 42 -14.77 3.33 4.63
N ASP A 43 -13.69 3.62 5.36
CA ASP A 43 -12.44 4.08 4.77
C ASP A 43 -11.55 2.90 4.32
N PHE A 44 -10.95 3.02 3.14
CA PHE A 44 -9.94 2.09 2.67
C PHE A 44 -8.59 2.42 3.29
N ILE A 45 -8.33 1.82 4.45
CA ILE A 45 -7.14 2.11 5.27
C ILE A 45 -6.33 0.85 5.60
N VAL A 46 -5.09 1.06 6.04
CA VAL A 46 -4.19 0.00 6.50
C VAL A 46 -3.32 0.46 7.66
N ALA A 47 -3.01 -0.48 8.55
CA ALA A 47 -2.00 -0.36 9.59
C ALA A 47 -0.74 -1.12 9.16
N LEU A 48 0.44 -0.49 9.20
CA LEU A 48 1.70 -1.13 8.81
C LEU A 48 2.50 -1.57 10.03
N ASN A 49 3.33 -2.62 9.86
CA ASN A 49 4.28 -3.03 10.89
C ASN A 49 5.33 -1.92 11.16
N PRO A 50 6.07 -1.97 12.28
CA PRO A 50 7.01 -0.91 12.65
C PRO A 50 8.07 -0.59 11.58
N ASN A 51 8.58 -1.60 10.87
CA ASN A 51 9.62 -1.41 9.87
C ASN A 51 9.07 -0.68 8.64
N ASP A 52 7.92 -1.10 8.14
CA ASP A 52 7.29 -0.50 6.95
C ASP A 52 6.62 0.85 7.27
N PHE A 53 6.16 1.06 8.50
CA PHE A 53 5.59 2.33 8.94
C PHE A 53 6.64 3.44 9.04
N GLY A 54 7.89 3.10 9.38
CA GLY A 54 9.02 4.02 9.37
C GLY A 54 8.84 5.23 10.29
N GLY A 55 8.25 5.04 11.47
CA GLY A 55 8.05 6.11 12.44
C GLY A 55 7.19 7.29 11.93
N LYS A 56 6.12 6.98 11.18
CA LYS A 56 5.18 7.92 10.50
C LYS A 56 5.61 8.40 9.12
N ALA A 57 6.79 8.04 8.61
CA ALA A 57 7.18 8.37 7.23
C ALA A 57 6.20 7.81 6.18
N ALA A 58 5.49 6.73 6.53
CA ALA A 58 4.47 6.14 5.67
C ALA A 58 3.09 6.81 5.76
N CYS A 59 2.84 7.67 6.76
CA CYS A 59 1.51 8.25 6.99
C CYS A 59 0.98 8.99 5.77
N GLY A 60 -0.29 8.77 5.46
CA GLY A 60 -1.00 9.41 4.36
C GLY A 60 -0.64 8.87 2.97
N ARG A 61 0.36 8.00 2.84
CA ARG A 61 0.71 7.36 1.58
C ARG A 61 -0.35 6.33 1.19
N ASN A 62 -0.64 6.27 -0.10
CA ASN A 62 -1.46 5.22 -0.67
C ASN A 62 -0.57 4.05 -1.11
N ILE A 63 -0.99 2.84 -0.75
CA ILE A 63 -0.35 1.60 -1.18
C ILE A 63 -1.37 0.68 -1.84
N ARG A 64 -0.87 -0.16 -2.75
CA ARG A 64 -1.67 -1.17 -3.43
C ARG A 64 -1.46 -2.52 -2.76
N VAL A 65 -2.52 -3.06 -2.17
CA VAL A 65 -2.55 -4.43 -1.63
C VAL A 65 -3.02 -5.36 -2.73
N ASN A 66 -2.32 -6.49 -2.92
CA ASN A 66 -2.65 -7.48 -3.93
C ASN A 66 -2.85 -8.85 -3.27
N PHE A 67 -3.96 -9.54 -3.57
CA PHE A 67 -4.25 -10.88 -3.07
C PHE A 67 -5.08 -11.67 -4.08
N GLN A 68 -4.62 -12.87 -4.45
CA GLN A 68 -5.30 -13.77 -5.41
C GLN A 68 -5.78 -13.09 -6.70
N GLY A 69 -4.93 -12.26 -7.32
CA GLY A 69 -5.26 -11.54 -8.56
C GLY A 69 -6.20 -10.35 -8.40
N ARG A 70 -6.60 -10.02 -7.16
CA ARG A 70 -7.37 -8.81 -6.83
C ARG A 70 -6.45 -7.76 -6.23
N SER A 71 -6.80 -6.49 -6.42
CA SER A 71 -6.05 -5.37 -5.86
C SER A 71 -6.97 -4.32 -5.26
N VAL A 72 -6.52 -3.68 -4.19
CA VAL A 72 -7.19 -2.53 -3.59
C VAL A 72 -6.14 -1.47 -3.23
N ASN A 73 -6.51 -0.20 -3.39
CA ASN A 73 -5.68 0.92 -2.96
C ASN A 73 -6.16 1.38 -1.58
N VAL A 74 -5.25 1.44 -0.62
CA VAL A 74 -5.54 1.78 0.78
C VAL A 74 -4.57 2.86 1.26
N GLN A 75 -5.01 3.68 2.22
CA GLN A 75 -4.17 4.70 2.83
C GLN A 75 -3.55 4.20 4.14
N VAL A 76 -2.26 4.46 4.33
CA VAL A 76 -1.57 4.17 5.59
C VAL A 76 -1.96 5.21 6.63
N VAL A 77 -2.63 4.77 7.69
CA VAL A 77 -3.14 5.66 8.76
C VAL A 77 -2.75 5.22 10.17
N ASP A 78 -2.20 4.01 10.31
CA ASP A 78 -1.87 3.47 11.62
C ASP A 78 -0.60 2.60 11.60
N LEU A 79 -0.06 2.41 12.79
CA LEU A 79 1.00 1.48 13.11
C LEU A 79 0.34 0.30 13.83
N VAL A 80 0.54 -0.93 13.32
CA VAL A 80 0.15 -2.10 14.09
C VAL A 80 1.17 -2.35 15.20
N PHE A 81 0.68 -2.58 16.41
CA PHE A 81 1.55 -2.87 17.54
C PHE A 81 2.16 -4.28 17.38
N THR A 82 3.46 -4.40 17.60
CA THR A 82 4.25 -5.59 17.25
C THR A 82 3.76 -6.90 17.91
N TRP A 83 3.07 -6.82 19.05
CA TRP A 83 2.47 -8.01 19.68
C TRP A 83 1.23 -8.55 18.96
N GLN A 84 0.64 -7.79 18.02
CA GLN A 84 -0.47 -8.26 17.17
C GLN A 84 0.00 -8.89 15.86
N ILE A 85 1.26 -8.64 15.44
CA ILE A 85 1.89 -9.34 14.33
C ILE A 85 2.62 -10.56 14.89
N ASN A 86 1.86 -11.63 15.17
CA ASN A 86 2.48 -12.91 15.46
C ASN A 86 3.17 -13.39 14.17
N PRO A 87 4.51 -13.58 14.12
CA PRO A 87 5.20 -14.04 12.91
C PRO A 87 4.81 -15.47 12.49
N ASN A 88 3.98 -16.16 13.29
CA ASN A 88 3.42 -17.48 12.99
C ASN A 88 1.88 -17.50 12.98
N GLY A 89 1.22 -16.34 12.90
CA GLY A 89 -0.24 -16.26 12.78
C GLY A 89 -1.02 -16.83 13.97
N SER A 90 -1.48 -15.96 14.87
CA SER A 90 -2.67 -16.27 15.68
C SER A 90 -3.37 -14.99 16.16
N ASN A 91 -4.43 -14.63 15.47
CA ASN A 91 -5.82 -14.56 15.96
C ASN A 91 -6.71 -14.00 14.85
#